data_AF-A0A2N7YD53-F1
#
_entry.id   AF-A0A2N7YD53-F1
#
_cell.length_a   1.000
_cell.length_b   1.000
_cell.length_c   1.000
_cell.angle_alpha   90.00
_cell.angle_beta   90.00
_cell.angle_gamma   90.00
#
_symmetry.space_group_name_H-M   'P 1'
#
loop_
_entity.id
_entity.type
_entity.pdbx_description
1 polymer ?
#
loop_
_entity_poly.entity_id
_entity_poly.type
_entity_poly.pdbx_seq_one_letter_code
_entity_poly.pdbx_strand_id
1 'polypeptide(L)'
;MIAPFRFLAWLVLPALMSCSFNLLAATAEGAPQALHLLDYIGADYPPTVEAGKVIDDSEYREQVEFLGVLQGLVADLPEKPERAELIKGVDELLAAVTAHQDGAVVAHQARQLGAKLAVAYEVSQAPAITPDPTRGAPLYAQNCSVCHGATGAGDGPASVGMTPPPANLRDAARLDRLSLYAIYNTLGLGVEGTDMPSFADQLDDRQRWDLATYIAGFTADPAAANSEKSFNLADLARQTPNEVLAAEGPGAVATFRAQRAQPPQVKRGPAQLLDYTAATLDKSLAAFRNGEHEQAYDLSVAAYLEGFELVESSLDNVDANVRKDTEKALMAYRQSLQDGLPIEQVQQRLDVAKGKLTESAGLLGSDGLSWSLSYISGLLILLREGLEAILVLAAILAFLRNTGQQSAVRSVNVGWGLALLAGLATWALAAYVIDVSGAQRELLEGCTALFASVMVLWLGVWMHDRRHAAAWQDYIKSSLVGGGGRFGFAMLAFFSVYRELFEVILFYETLWLQAGPAGHNAVLAGGATALVLLVGLAWVILRGSAKLPLALFFGINAALLCALSVVFAGHGVKALQEAGIFGTRPVAFFDFDWLGIHADAYSLSAQAVAILAIVVLYGRSRLAEKRRVVA
;
A
#
# COMPACT_ATOMS: atom_id res chain seq x y z
N MET A 1 -19.84 30.87 -57.71
CA MET A 1 -19.75 31.52 -56.38
C MET A 1 -18.56 30.89 -55.67
N ILE A 2 -17.45 31.61 -55.61
CA ILE A 2 -16.17 31.19 -55.05
C ILE A 2 -15.85 32.14 -53.90
N ALA A 3 -15.49 31.57 -52.73
CA ALA A 3 -14.89 32.18 -51.53
C ALA A 3 -15.79 33.13 -50.68
N PRO A 4 -15.76 33.00 -49.33
CA PRO A 4 -14.63 33.51 -48.55
C PRO A 4 -14.29 32.62 -47.33
N PHE A 5 -13.40 31.64 -47.50
CA PHE A 5 -12.82 30.87 -46.38
C PHE A 5 -11.28 30.79 -46.44
N ARG A 6 -10.64 31.67 -47.23
CA ARG A 6 -9.17 31.71 -47.38
C ARG A 6 -8.51 32.97 -46.81
N PHE A 7 -9.28 33.90 -46.23
CA PHE A 7 -8.73 35.13 -45.65
C PHE A 7 -8.38 35.00 -44.16
N LEU A 8 -9.05 34.10 -43.42
CA LEU A 8 -8.81 33.89 -41.99
C LEU A 8 -7.51 33.10 -41.71
N ALA A 9 -7.11 32.22 -42.64
CA ALA A 9 -5.91 31.38 -42.49
C ALA A 9 -4.58 32.16 -42.67
N TRP A 10 -4.61 33.35 -43.28
CA TRP A 10 -3.42 34.19 -43.48
C TRP A 10 -3.16 35.21 -42.35
N LEU A 11 -4.11 35.39 -41.43
CA LEU A 11 -3.96 36.30 -40.27
C LEU A 11 -3.48 35.60 -38.99
N VAL A 12 -3.57 34.26 -38.92
CA VAL A 12 -3.18 33.50 -37.72
C VAL A 12 -1.69 33.10 -37.74
N LEU A 13 -1.09 32.99 -38.93
CA LEU A 13 0.32 32.59 -39.07
C LEU A 13 1.34 33.65 -38.56
N PRO A 14 1.15 34.97 -38.71
CA PRO A 14 2.09 35.97 -38.16
C PRO A 14 1.91 36.21 -36.65
N ALA A 15 0.70 35.96 -36.12
CA ALA A 15 0.41 36.11 -34.70
C ALA A 15 1.06 35.00 -33.84
N LEU A 16 1.24 33.80 -34.41
CA LEU A 16 1.96 32.70 -33.76
C LEU A 16 3.49 32.83 -33.82
N MET A 17 4.04 33.65 -34.73
CA MET A 17 5.49 33.89 -34.80
C MET A 17 5.97 35.11 -34.01
N SER A 18 5.05 35.88 -33.40
CA SER A 18 5.39 37.11 -32.67
C SER A 18 5.42 36.93 -31.14
N CYS A 19 5.19 35.72 -30.63
CA CYS A 19 5.22 35.39 -29.19
C CYS A 19 6.38 34.45 -28.81
N SER A 20 7.54 34.61 -29.45
CA SER A 20 8.75 33.85 -29.11
C SER A 20 9.91 34.78 -28.83
N PHE A 21 9.73 35.65 -27.84
CA PHE A 21 10.82 36.21 -27.05
C PHE A 21 10.38 36.15 -25.59
N ASN A 22 10.28 34.93 -25.06
CA ASN A 22 10.48 34.76 -23.63
C ASN A 22 11.96 35.05 -23.38
N LEU A 23 12.24 36.15 -22.69
CA LEU A 23 13.45 36.27 -21.89
C LEU A 23 13.44 35.05 -20.95
N LEU A 24 14.18 33.99 -21.31
CA LEU A 24 14.57 32.98 -20.33
C LEU A 24 15.33 33.74 -19.24
N ALA A 25 14.76 33.82 -18.04
CA ALA A 25 15.59 33.95 -16.87
C ALA A 25 16.55 32.75 -16.89
N ALA A 26 17.86 33.02 -16.89
CA ALA A 26 18.86 31.98 -16.87
C ALA A 26 18.66 31.14 -15.59
N THR A 27 18.10 29.95 -15.74
CA THR A 27 18.13 28.91 -14.72
C THR A 27 19.59 28.61 -14.42
N ALA A 28 19.95 28.50 -13.14
CA ALA A 28 21.31 28.17 -12.73
C ALA A 28 21.62 26.69 -12.99
N GLU A 29 21.48 26.22 -14.23
CA GLU A 29 21.68 24.82 -14.65
C GLU A 29 23.08 24.30 -14.28
N GLY A 30 24.09 25.19 -14.22
CA GLY A 30 25.44 24.82 -13.82
C GLY A 30 25.64 24.59 -12.31
N ALA A 31 24.74 25.05 -11.44
CA ALA A 31 24.94 24.96 -9.98
C ALA A 31 24.83 23.51 -9.46
N PRO A 32 23.83 22.70 -9.85
CA PRO A 32 23.80 21.27 -9.52
C PRO A 32 24.99 20.49 -10.06
N GLN A 33 25.45 20.79 -11.29
CA GLN A 33 26.65 20.19 -11.88
C GLN A 33 27.92 20.56 -11.09
N ALA A 34 28.07 21.82 -10.70
CA ALA A 34 29.17 22.26 -9.86
C ALA A 34 29.17 21.56 -8.49
N LEU A 35 28.00 21.35 -7.87
CA LEU A 35 27.88 20.55 -6.65
C LEU A 35 28.32 19.10 -6.87
N HIS A 36 27.92 18.49 -7.98
CA HIS A 36 28.30 17.11 -8.30
C HIS A 36 29.83 16.96 -8.44
N LEU A 37 30.50 17.88 -9.12
CA LEU A 37 31.97 17.86 -9.22
C LEU A 37 32.64 18.07 -7.86
N LEU A 38 32.10 18.94 -7.01
CA LEU A 38 32.62 19.12 -5.64
C LEU A 38 32.45 17.86 -4.79
N ASP A 39 31.32 17.16 -4.90
CA ASP A 39 31.08 15.89 -4.22
C ASP A 39 32.03 14.80 -4.73
N TYR A 40 32.24 14.71 -6.05
CA TYR A 40 33.21 13.79 -6.66
C TYR A 40 34.64 14.04 -6.15
N ILE A 41 35.14 15.28 -6.22
CA ILE A 41 36.48 15.63 -5.70
C ILE A 41 36.58 15.29 -4.20
N GLY A 42 35.53 15.58 -3.42
CA GLY A 42 35.52 15.28 -2.00
C GLY A 42 35.56 13.79 -1.66
N ALA A 43 35.01 12.93 -2.52
CA ALA A 43 34.94 11.49 -2.30
C ALA A 43 36.14 10.72 -2.89
N ASP A 44 36.59 11.11 -4.09
CA ASP A 44 37.54 10.34 -4.90
C ASP A 44 38.98 10.88 -4.87
N TYR A 45 39.23 12.10 -4.36
CA TYR A 45 40.61 12.59 -4.14
C TYR A 45 41.36 11.90 -2.97
N PRO A 46 40.75 11.65 -1.79
CA PRO A 46 41.46 11.00 -0.67
C PRO A 46 42.15 9.65 -0.94
N PRO A 47 41.58 8.71 -1.73
CA PRO A 47 42.27 7.48 -2.11
C PRO A 47 43.27 7.68 -3.25
N THR A 48 43.20 8.80 -3.98
CA THR A 48 44.06 9.13 -5.13
C THR A 48 45.40 9.70 -4.67
N VAL A 49 45.42 10.47 -3.57
CA VAL A 49 46.62 11.06 -2.98
C VAL A 49 46.73 10.69 -1.51
N GLU A 50 47.72 9.87 -1.18
CA GLU A 50 47.99 9.43 0.20
C GLU A 50 49.34 9.97 0.69
N ALA A 51 49.33 10.65 1.84
CA ALA A 51 50.53 11.25 2.44
C ALA A 51 51.36 12.14 1.47
N GLY A 52 50.66 12.87 0.60
CA GLY A 52 51.27 13.78 -0.39
C GLY A 52 51.87 13.10 -1.62
N LYS A 53 51.60 11.80 -1.83
CA LYS A 53 51.99 11.06 -3.02
C LYS A 53 50.77 10.67 -3.83
N VAL A 54 50.84 10.88 -5.15
CA VAL A 54 49.84 10.38 -6.08
C VAL A 54 49.96 8.87 -6.18
N ILE A 55 48.87 8.18 -5.86
CA ILE A 55 48.74 6.72 -5.89
C ILE A 55 48.11 6.26 -7.21
N ASP A 56 47.21 7.07 -7.78
CA ASP A 56 46.60 6.86 -9.10
C ASP A 56 46.79 8.09 -10.01
N ASP A 57 47.74 7.99 -10.93
CA ASP A 57 48.09 9.08 -11.86
C ASP A 57 47.01 9.35 -12.93
N SER A 58 46.14 8.38 -13.22
CA SER A 58 45.00 8.57 -14.14
C SER A 58 43.92 9.40 -13.46
N GLU A 59 43.46 8.92 -12.31
CA GLU A 59 42.39 9.54 -11.52
C GLU A 59 42.79 10.97 -11.09
N TYR A 60 44.06 11.16 -10.69
CA TYR A 60 44.56 12.48 -10.33
C TYR A 60 44.47 13.49 -11.48
N ARG A 61 44.80 13.08 -12.71
CA ARG A 61 44.74 13.98 -13.87
C ARG A 61 43.30 14.35 -14.22
N GLU A 62 42.39 13.40 -14.14
CA GLU A 62 40.96 13.63 -14.33
C GLU A 62 40.40 14.61 -13.29
N GLN A 63 40.76 14.44 -12.02
CA GLN A 63 40.37 15.37 -10.95
C GLN A 63 40.86 16.80 -11.19
N VAL A 64 42.08 16.98 -11.70
CA VAL A 64 42.61 18.30 -12.07
C VAL A 64 41.84 18.89 -13.26
N GLU A 65 41.46 18.07 -14.24
CA GLU A 65 40.66 18.50 -15.39
C GLU A 65 39.24 18.93 -14.96
N PHE A 66 38.58 18.15 -14.12
CA PHE A 66 37.26 18.47 -13.57
C PHE A 66 37.27 19.72 -12.69
N LEU A 67 38.35 20.01 -11.97
CA LEU A 67 38.49 21.29 -11.27
C LEU A 67 38.58 22.48 -12.23
N GLY A 68 39.16 22.29 -13.42
CA GLY A 68 39.12 23.27 -14.50
C GLY A 68 37.71 23.48 -15.06
N VAL A 69 36.95 22.40 -15.26
CA VAL A 69 35.53 22.46 -15.65
C VAL A 69 34.72 23.19 -14.58
N LEU A 70 34.94 22.87 -13.30
CA LEU A 70 34.28 23.50 -12.16
C LEU A 70 34.55 25.02 -12.10
N GLN A 71 35.78 25.47 -12.38
CA GLN A 71 36.09 26.91 -12.48
C GLN A 71 35.22 27.59 -13.55
N GLY A 72 35.08 26.96 -14.72
CA GLY A 72 34.21 27.46 -15.80
C GLY A 72 32.75 27.53 -15.37
N LEU A 73 32.22 26.42 -14.84
CA LEU A 73 30.83 26.34 -14.36
C LEU A 73 30.52 27.41 -13.32
N VAL A 74 31.37 27.60 -12.31
CA VAL A 74 31.17 28.60 -11.26
C VAL A 74 31.31 30.03 -11.78
N ALA A 75 32.17 30.27 -12.77
CA ALA A 75 32.31 31.57 -13.42
C ALA A 75 31.09 31.94 -14.26
N ASP A 76 30.47 30.96 -14.91
CA ASP A 76 29.28 31.12 -15.76
C ASP A 76 27.97 31.23 -14.95
N LEU A 77 28.01 31.01 -13.63
CA LEU A 77 26.83 31.17 -12.77
C LEU A 77 26.33 32.63 -12.75
N PRO A 78 25.00 32.83 -12.57
CA PRO A 78 24.41 34.16 -12.46
C PRO A 78 25.13 35.06 -11.43
N GLU A 79 25.32 36.34 -11.75
CA GLU A 79 25.95 37.31 -10.85
C GLU A 79 25.24 37.37 -9.49
N LYS A 80 25.93 36.90 -8.44
CA LYS A 80 25.55 37.03 -7.02
C LYS A 80 26.77 37.51 -6.21
N PRO A 81 26.57 38.25 -5.09
CA PRO A 81 27.66 38.70 -4.23
C PRO A 81 28.62 37.56 -3.81
N GLU A 82 28.09 36.37 -3.61
CA GLU A 82 28.80 35.18 -3.17
C GLU A 82 29.63 34.53 -4.29
N ARG A 83 29.35 34.82 -5.58
CA ARG A 83 30.04 34.18 -6.71
C ARG A 83 31.55 34.44 -6.70
N ALA A 84 31.98 35.65 -6.33
CA ALA A 84 33.39 35.99 -6.23
C ALA A 84 34.12 35.17 -5.15
N GLU A 85 33.46 34.89 -4.02
CA GLU A 85 34.00 34.02 -2.98
C GLU A 85 34.05 32.56 -3.42
N LEU A 86 33.05 32.10 -4.19
CA LEU A 86 33.02 30.75 -4.74
C LEU A 86 34.14 30.52 -5.75
N ILE A 87 34.37 31.45 -6.68
CA ILE A 87 35.49 31.38 -7.65
C ILE A 87 36.81 31.27 -6.89
N LYS A 88 37.04 32.15 -5.89
CA LYS A 88 38.24 32.11 -5.05
C LYS A 88 38.38 30.78 -4.31
N GLY A 89 37.28 30.22 -3.82
CA GLY A 89 37.25 28.91 -3.16
C GLY A 89 37.64 27.77 -4.10
N VAL A 90 37.17 27.79 -5.35
CA VAL A 90 37.58 26.80 -6.37
C VAL A 90 39.07 26.93 -6.67
N ASP A 91 39.60 28.15 -6.80
CA ASP A 91 41.03 28.39 -7.02
C ASP A 91 41.89 27.87 -5.84
N GLU A 92 41.44 28.07 -4.61
CA GLU A 92 42.08 27.54 -3.40
C GLU A 92 42.05 26.01 -3.37
N LEU A 93 40.93 25.39 -3.78
CA LEU A 93 40.80 23.94 -3.88
C LEU A 93 41.73 23.34 -4.93
N LEU A 94 41.82 23.97 -6.12
CA LEU A 94 42.77 23.59 -7.16
C LEU A 94 44.22 23.72 -6.68
N ALA A 95 44.55 24.78 -5.95
CA ALA A 95 45.87 24.96 -5.34
C ALA A 95 46.18 23.86 -4.30
N ALA A 96 45.19 23.42 -3.51
CA ALA A 96 45.36 22.34 -2.55
C ALA A 96 45.61 20.98 -3.23
N VAL A 97 44.87 20.67 -4.30
CA VAL A 97 45.01 19.44 -5.10
C VAL A 97 46.34 19.41 -5.85
N THR A 98 46.75 20.53 -6.47
CA THR A 98 48.05 20.63 -7.16
C THR A 98 49.26 20.61 -6.21
N ALA A 99 49.06 21.02 -4.95
CA ALA A 99 50.06 20.87 -3.90
C ALA A 99 50.09 19.48 -3.24
N HIS A 100 49.27 18.53 -3.73
CA HIS A 100 49.10 17.20 -3.15
C HIS A 100 48.80 17.25 -1.64
N GLN A 101 47.95 18.17 -1.20
CA GLN A 101 47.54 18.23 0.20
C GLN A 101 46.82 16.95 0.62
N ASP A 102 46.79 16.72 1.94
CA ASP A 102 46.13 15.55 2.52
C ASP A 102 44.66 15.45 2.09
N GLY A 103 44.24 14.22 1.78
CA GLY A 103 42.89 13.93 1.29
C GLY A 103 41.78 14.46 2.19
N ALA A 104 41.94 14.41 3.51
CA ALA A 104 40.94 14.90 4.44
C ALA A 104 40.76 16.43 4.35
N VAL A 105 41.83 17.16 4.07
CA VAL A 105 41.81 18.63 3.92
C VAL A 105 41.10 19.02 2.63
N VAL A 106 41.46 18.42 1.50
CA VAL A 106 40.80 18.67 0.20
C VAL A 106 39.32 18.32 0.27
N ALA A 107 38.99 17.17 0.85
CA ALA A 107 37.61 16.75 1.00
C ALA A 107 36.80 17.72 1.88
N HIS A 108 37.40 18.26 2.95
CA HIS A 108 36.75 19.28 3.77
C HIS A 108 36.52 20.59 3.02
N GLN A 109 37.50 21.05 2.25
CA GLN A 109 37.38 22.27 1.44
C GLN A 109 36.29 22.13 0.36
N ALA A 110 36.27 21.01 -0.36
CA ALA A 110 35.26 20.73 -1.38
C ALA A 110 33.85 20.75 -0.79
N ARG A 111 33.63 20.13 0.37
CA ARG A 111 32.32 20.14 1.06
C ARG A 111 31.91 21.52 1.56
N GLN A 112 32.85 22.30 2.13
CA GLN A 112 32.57 23.68 2.54
C GLN A 112 32.16 24.55 1.36
N LEU A 113 32.83 24.38 0.23
CA LEU A 113 32.54 25.09 -1.01
C LEU A 113 31.17 24.69 -1.57
N GLY A 114 30.86 23.39 -1.55
CA GLY A 114 29.55 22.86 -1.94
C GLY A 114 28.41 23.41 -1.09
N ALA A 115 28.58 23.47 0.24
CA ALA A 115 27.59 24.06 1.14
C ALA A 115 27.35 25.55 0.84
N LYS A 116 28.40 26.33 0.60
CA LYS A 116 28.28 27.75 0.21
C LYS A 116 27.56 27.91 -1.13
N LEU A 117 27.91 27.07 -2.12
CA LEU A 117 27.32 27.11 -3.45
C LEU A 117 25.83 26.77 -3.41
N ALA A 118 25.46 25.72 -2.67
CA ALA A 118 24.06 25.32 -2.50
C ALA A 118 23.21 26.42 -1.84
N VAL A 119 23.75 27.10 -0.83
CA VAL A 119 23.07 28.24 -0.18
C VAL A 119 22.98 29.44 -1.12
N ALA A 120 24.08 29.81 -1.77
CA ALA A 120 24.12 30.99 -2.64
C ALA A 120 23.18 30.87 -3.84
N TYR A 121 23.01 29.67 -4.40
CA TYR A 121 22.17 29.41 -5.57
C TYR A 121 20.89 28.64 -5.26
N GLU A 122 20.52 28.54 -3.97
CA GLU A 122 19.27 27.94 -3.50
C GLU A 122 19.02 26.52 -4.05
N VAL A 123 20.08 25.74 -4.21
CA VAL A 123 19.96 24.37 -4.73
C VAL A 123 19.37 23.48 -3.65
N SER A 124 18.19 22.90 -3.91
CA SER A 124 17.55 21.97 -2.98
C SER A 124 18.31 20.64 -2.93
N GLN A 125 18.94 20.37 -1.79
CA GLN A 125 19.67 19.12 -1.54
C GLN A 125 18.89 18.11 -0.67
N ALA A 126 17.60 18.38 -0.43
CA ALA A 126 16.75 17.51 0.37
C ALA A 126 15.56 17.04 -0.47
N PRO A 127 15.14 15.77 -0.33
CA PRO A 127 13.98 15.27 -1.03
C PRO A 127 12.70 15.96 -0.54
N ALA A 128 11.78 16.25 -1.47
CA ALA A 128 10.46 16.78 -1.15
C ALA A 128 9.54 15.72 -0.50
N ILE A 129 9.79 14.44 -0.83
CA ILE A 129 9.05 13.26 -0.38
C ILE A 129 10.05 12.35 0.36
N THR A 130 9.67 11.85 1.53
CA THR A 130 10.40 10.83 2.28
C THR A 130 10.67 9.62 1.38
N PRO A 131 11.95 9.37 1.04
CA PRO A 131 12.27 8.28 0.14
C PRO A 131 12.01 6.92 0.81
N ASP A 132 11.73 5.92 -0.02
CA ASP A 132 11.43 4.55 0.43
C ASP A 132 12.26 3.53 -0.37
N PRO A 133 13.17 2.79 0.29
CA PRO A 133 14.00 1.80 -0.37
C PRO A 133 13.18 0.65 -0.98
N THR A 134 11.95 0.39 -0.50
CA THR A 134 11.08 -0.65 -1.07
C THR A 134 10.59 -0.29 -2.47
N ARG A 135 10.40 1.01 -2.75
CA ARG A 135 10.11 1.54 -4.09
C ARG A 135 11.36 1.63 -4.96
N GLY A 136 12.53 1.87 -4.36
CA GLY A 136 13.81 1.90 -5.05
C GLY A 136 14.29 0.53 -5.54
N ALA A 137 13.97 -0.55 -4.80
CA ALA A 137 14.39 -1.91 -5.13
C ALA A 137 14.03 -2.39 -6.56
N PRO A 138 12.78 -2.27 -7.04
CA PRO A 138 12.44 -2.64 -8.42
C PRO A 138 13.13 -1.75 -9.46
N LEU A 139 13.32 -0.46 -9.16
CA LEU A 139 14.03 0.48 -10.05
C LEU A 139 15.50 0.09 -10.20
N TYR A 140 16.15 -0.31 -9.11
CA TYR A 140 17.52 -0.84 -9.14
C TYR A 140 17.61 -2.11 -9.98
N ALA A 141 16.69 -3.05 -9.75
CA ALA A 141 16.65 -4.31 -10.48
C ALA A 141 16.51 -4.07 -11.99
N GLN A 142 15.68 -3.11 -12.40
CA GLN A 142 15.41 -2.80 -13.80
C GLN A 142 16.54 -2.02 -14.48
N ASN A 143 17.14 -1.04 -13.80
CA ASN A 143 18.03 -0.06 -14.45
C ASN A 143 19.51 -0.22 -14.09
N CYS A 144 19.82 -0.71 -12.89
CA CYS A 144 21.19 -0.66 -12.34
C CYS A 144 21.86 -2.04 -12.29
N SER A 145 21.08 -3.10 -12.04
CA SER A 145 21.60 -4.44 -11.76
C SER A 145 22.37 -5.09 -12.92
N VAL A 146 22.13 -4.63 -14.15
CA VAL A 146 22.81 -5.14 -15.36
C VAL A 146 24.30 -4.82 -15.37
N CYS A 147 24.71 -3.67 -14.81
CA CYS A 147 26.11 -3.27 -14.69
C CYS A 147 26.65 -3.48 -13.26
N HIS A 148 25.87 -3.09 -12.24
CA HIS A 148 26.31 -3.15 -10.84
C HIS A 148 26.03 -4.49 -10.14
N GLY A 149 25.34 -5.42 -10.80
CA GLY A 149 24.96 -6.72 -10.23
C GLY A 149 23.76 -6.63 -9.29
N ALA A 150 23.07 -7.74 -9.05
CA ALA A 150 21.88 -7.79 -8.19
C ALA A 150 22.18 -7.43 -6.72
N THR A 151 23.43 -7.64 -6.28
CA THR A 151 23.88 -7.38 -4.90
C THR A 151 24.67 -6.07 -4.74
N GLY A 152 24.85 -5.32 -5.83
CA GLY A 152 25.63 -4.08 -5.86
C GLY A 152 27.13 -4.26 -5.93
N ALA A 153 27.65 -5.45 -6.25
CA ALA A 153 29.08 -5.74 -6.19
C ALA A 153 29.90 -5.23 -7.40
N GLY A 154 29.27 -4.62 -8.42
CA GLY A 154 29.94 -4.21 -9.66
C GLY A 154 30.16 -5.36 -10.65
N ASP A 155 29.50 -6.51 -10.43
CA ASP A 155 29.69 -7.77 -11.14
C ASP A 155 28.51 -8.12 -12.07
N GLY A 156 27.78 -7.10 -12.54
CA GLY A 156 26.67 -7.29 -13.46
C GLY A 156 27.13 -7.87 -14.81
N PRO A 157 26.26 -8.58 -15.54
CA PRO A 157 26.63 -9.21 -16.81
C PRO A 157 27.19 -8.24 -17.85
N ALA A 158 26.82 -6.96 -17.80
CA ALA A 158 27.34 -5.92 -18.69
C ALA A 158 28.66 -5.28 -18.21
N SER A 159 29.14 -5.57 -16.99
CA SER A 159 30.38 -4.98 -16.46
C SER A 159 31.64 -5.47 -17.19
N VAL A 160 31.55 -6.60 -17.89
CA VAL A 160 32.67 -7.21 -18.59
C VAL A 160 33.14 -6.33 -19.75
N GLY A 161 34.35 -5.78 -19.62
CA GLY A 161 34.99 -4.98 -20.66
C GLY A 161 34.78 -3.47 -20.54
N MET A 162 34.03 -3.00 -19.53
CA MET A 162 33.91 -1.58 -19.21
C MET A 162 35.21 -1.06 -18.59
N THR A 163 35.61 0.16 -18.96
CA THR A 163 36.79 0.85 -18.41
C THR A 163 36.41 2.30 -18.13
N PRO A 164 36.37 2.74 -16.86
CA PRO A 164 36.60 1.95 -15.64
C PRO A 164 35.50 0.90 -15.38
N PRO A 165 35.77 -0.15 -14.59
CA PRO A 165 34.74 -1.10 -14.19
C PRO A 165 33.68 -0.41 -13.30
N PRO A 166 32.41 -0.87 -13.32
CA PRO A 166 31.38 -0.33 -12.44
C PRO A 166 31.78 -0.38 -10.96
N ALA A 167 31.50 0.72 -10.24
CA ALA A 167 31.82 0.81 -8.83
C ALA A 167 31.10 -0.27 -7.99
N ASN A 168 31.82 -0.81 -7.01
CA ASN A 168 31.26 -1.71 -6.00
C ASN A 168 30.46 -0.89 -4.97
N LEU A 169 29.13 -0.93 -5.08
CA LEU A 169 28.19 -0.25 -4.20
C LEU A 169 28.11 -0.85 -2.79
N ARG A 170 28.88 -1.92 -2.50
CA ARG A 170 29.04 -2.49 -1.17
C ARG A 170 30.29 -1.99 -0.45
N ASP A 171 31.10 -1.16 -1.08
CA ASP A 171 32.24 -0.53 -0.44
C ASP A 171 31.78 0.56 0.53
N ALA A 172 31.76 0.22 1.82
CA ALA A 172 31.40 1.15 2.88
C ALA A 172 32.32 2.38 2.93
N ALA A 173 33.62 2.23 2.66
CA ALA A 173 34.55 3.36 2.70
C ALA A 173 34.23 4.41 1.61
N ARG A 174 33.80 3.96 0.43
CA ARG A 174 33.30 4.84 -0.63
C ARG A 174 31.94 5.46 -0.26
N LEU A 175 30.95 4.65 0.12
CA LEU A 175 29.60 5.16 0.46
C LEU A 175 29.56 6.05 1.71
N ASP A 176 30.56 5.97 2.58
CA ASP A 176 30.70 6.84 3.75
C ASP A 176 31.23 8.24 3.41
N ARG A 177 31.82 8.41 2.22
CA ARG A 177 32.26 9.71 1.69
C ARG A 177 31.21 10.40 0.84
N LEU A 178 30.13 9.70 0.49
CA LEU A 178 29.05 10.22 -0.35
C LEU A 178 27.83 10.57 0.53
N SER A 179 27.25 11.74 0.28
CA SER A 179 25.94 12.10 0.82
C SER A 179 24.85 11.38 0.02
N LEU A 180 23.63 11.33 0.54
CA LEU A 180 22.52 10.76 -0.23
C LEU A 180 22.20 11.63 -1.46
N TYR A 181 22.34 12.96 -1.33
CA TYR A 181 22.23 13.89 -2.44
C TYR A 181 23.28 13.65 -3.53
N ALA A 182 24.52 13.30 -3.16
CA ALA A 182 25.56 12.95 -4.13
C ALA A 182 25.18 11.70 -4.95
N ILE A 183 24.61 10.67 -4.30
CA ILE A 183 24.08 9.49 -5.00
C ILE A 183 22.93 9.88 -5.93
N TYR A 184 21.98 10.67 -5.44
CA TYR A 184 20.86 11.22 -6.24
C TYR A 184 21.33 11.98 -7.47
N ASN A 185 22.35 12.85 -7.33
CA ASN A 185 22.92 13.61 -8.44
C ASN A 185 23.65 12.71 -9.43
N THR A 186 24.40 11.72 -8.95
CA THR A 186 25.09 10.77 -9.83
C THR A 186 24.08 10.00 -10.71
N LEU A 187 22.91 9.65 -10.17
CA LEU A 187 21.82 9.07 -10.95
C LEU A 187 21.27 10.05 -12.01
N GLY A 188 21.14 11.34 -11.66
CA GLY A 188 20.62 12.36 -12.56
C GLY A 188 21.60 12.78 -13.66
N LEU A 189 22.89 12.83 -13.38
CA LEU A 189 23.91 13.36 -14.30
C LEU A 189 24.68 12.26 -15.04
N GLY A 190 24.70 11.04 -14.51
CA GLY A 190 25.64 10.01 -14.93
C GLY A 190 27.05 10.32 -14.43
N VAL A 191 28.04 9.60 -14.95
CA VAL A 191 29.45 9.87 -14.67
C VAL A 191 30.17 10.08 -15.99
N GLU A 192 30.58 11.32 -16.24
CA GLU A 192 31.28 11.71 -17.45
C GLU A 192 32.56 10.87 -17.63
N GLY A 193 32.88 10.51 -18.88
CA GLY A 193 34.03 9.66 -19.18
C GLY A 193 33.83 8.15 -18.92
N THR A 194 32.66 7.73 -18.42
CA THR A 194 32.34 6.32 -18.14
C THR A 194 31.12 5.81 -18.90
N ASP A 195 30.86 4.50 -18.80
CA ASP A 195 29.64 3.87 -19.34
C ASP A 195 28.38 4.10 -18.46
N MET A 196 28.44 4.93 -17.41
CA MET A 196 27.28 5.26 -16.56
C MET A 196 26.49 6.45 -17.11
N PRO A 197 25.32 6.24 -17.75
CA PRO A 197 24.54 7.31 -18.36
C PRO A 197 23.77 8.13 -17.31
N SER A 198 23.28 9.29 -17.74
CA SER A 198 22.23 10.01 -17.01
C SER A 198 20.92 9.24 -17.04
N PHE A 199 20.23 9.20 -15.89
CA PHE A 199 18.87 8.65 -15.76
C PHE A 199 17.79 9.73 -15.58
N ALA A 200 18.12 11.01 -15.73
CA ALA A 200 17.15 12.10 -15.50
C ALA A 200 15.95 12.06 -16.47
N ASP A 201 16.12 11.51 -17.67
CA ASP A 201 15.05 11.38 -18.66
C ASP A 201 14.14 10.15 -18.40
N GLN A 202 14.62 9.15 -17.67
CA GLN A 202 13.92 7.89 -17.41
C GLN A 202 13.34 7.80 -16.00
N LEU A 203 13.95 8.50 -15.03
CA LEU A 203 13.58 8.48 -13.63
C LEU A 203 13.25 9.90 -13.14
N ASP A 204 12.04 10.06 -12.61
CA ASP A 204 11.66 11.31 -11.95
C ASP A 204 12.44 11.54 -10.63
N ASP A 205 12.35 12.75 -10.08
CA ASP A 205 13.05 13.14 -8.85
C ASP A 205 12.79 12.18 -7.69
N ARG A 206 11.54 11.80 -7.49
CA ARG A 206 11.14 10.88 -6.42
C ARG A 206 11.79 9.51 -6.62
N GLN A 207 11.73 8.97 -7.83
CA GLN A 207 12.32 7.68 -8.17
C GLN A 207 13.84 7.66 -7.95
N ARG A 208 14.53 8.75 -8.29
CA ARG A 208 15.98 8.89 -8.04
C ARG A 208 16.29 8.92 -6.54
N TRP A 209 15.48 9.58 -5.71
CA TRP A 209 15.64 9.57 -4.25
C TRP A 209 15.35 8.20 -3.63
N ASP A 210 14.29 7.52 -4.07
CA ASP A 210 13.96 6.15 -3.64
C ASP A 210 15.12 5.19 -3.98
N LEU A 211 15.69 5.33 -5.18
CA LEU A 211 16.85 4.55 -5.62
C LEU A 211 18.11 4.88 -4.83
N ALA A 212 18.37 6.17 -4.53
CA ALA A 212 19.50 6.58 -3.72
C ALA A 212 19.47 5.98 -2.31
N THR A 213 18.29 5.94 -1.67
CA THR A 213 18.14 5.31 -0.33
C THR A 213 18.28 3.80 -0.38
N TYR A 214 17.79 3.15 -1.44
CA TYR A 214 18.03 1.72 -1.67
C TYR A 214 19.52 1.41 -1.81
N ILE A 215 20.27 2.20 -2.59
CA ILE A 215 21.73 2.05 -2.76
C ILE A 215 22.45 2.27 -1.41
N ALA A 216 22.05 3.28 -0.64
CA ALA A 216 22.59 3.50 0.70
C ALA A 216 22.36 2.32 1.66
N GLY A 217 21.37 1.46 1.37
CA GLY A 217 21.08 0.24 2.12
C GLY A 217 22.10 -0.88 1.97
N PHE A 218 22.96 -0.88 0.94
CA PHE A 218 23.96 -1.94 0.74
C PHE A 218 25.01 -2.03 1.86
N THR A 219 25.26 -0.93 2.57
CA THR A 219 26.24 -0.84 3.67
C THR A 219 25.61 -0.53 5.03
N ALA A 220 24.28 -0.44 5.09
CA ALA A 220 23.55 -0.18 6.32
C ALA A 220 23.23 -1.48 7.07
N ASP A 221 23.27 -1.42 8.40
CA ASP A 221 22.70 -2.46 9.26
C ASP A 221 21.28 -2.04 9.67
N PRO A 222 20.22 -2.74 9.19
CA PRO A 222 18.84 -2.42 9.53
C PRO A 222 18.57 -2.47 11.05
N ALA A 223 19.31 -3.26 11.81
CA ALA A 223 19.14 -3.35 13.26
C ALA A 223 19.51 -2.05 13.99
N ALA A 224 20.38 -1.22 13.40
CA ALA A 224 20.81 0.05 13.96
C ALA A 224 19.79 1.19 13.76
N ALA A 225 18.70 0.97 13.01
CA ALA A 225 17.67 1.99 12.77
C ALA A 225 16.88 2.37 14.04
N ASN A 226 16.73 1.40 14.96
CA ASN A 226 15.94 1.55 16.20
C ASN A 226 16.77 2.12 17.36
N SER A 227 17.32 3.32 17.17
CA SER A 227 18.05 4.05 18.22
C SER A 227 17.21 5.22 18.76
N GLU A 228 17.46 5.66 20.00
CA GLU A 228 16.81 6.86 20.58
C GLU A 228 17.12 8.14 19.79
N LYS A 229 18.21 8.14 19.01
CA LYS A 229 18.60 9.27 18.17
C LYS A 229 17.89 9.20 16.81
N SER A 230 17.25 10.30 16.43
CA SER A 230 16.59 10.48 15.13
C SER A 230 17.23 11.64 14.38
N PHE A 231 17.55 11.43 13.11
CA PHE A 231 18.02 12.46 12.20
C PHE A 231 16.85 12.97 11.35
N ASN A 232 16.83 14.28 11.07
CA ASN A 232 15.85 14.81 10.14
C ASN A 232 16.25 14.49 8.68
N LEU A 233 15.27 14.52 7.78
CA LEU A 233 15.45 14.13 6.39
C LEU A 233 16.46 14.99 5.63
N ALA A 234 16.57 16.28 5.95
CA ALA A 234 17.55 17.16 5.32
C ALA A 234 18.99 16.81 5.72
N ASP A 235 19.21 16.46 6.98
CA ASP A 235 20.53 16.01 7.46
C ASP A 235 20.89 14.65 6.86
N LEU A 236 19.93 13.72 6.80
CA LEU A 236 20.12 12.42 6.13
C LEU A 236 20.47 12.58 4.64
N ALA A 237 19.93 13.61 3.99
CA ALA A 237 20.18 13.87 2.58
C ALA A 237 21.57 14.48 2.32
N ARG A 238 21.97 15.45 3.16
CA ARG A 238 23.15 16.31 2.91
C ARG A 238 24.43 15.81 3.56
N GLN A 239 24.35 15.20 4.74
CA GLN A 239 25.54 14.79 5.47
C GLN A 239 26.07 13.44 4.96
N THR A 240 27.39 13.31 5.00
CA THR A 240 28.08 12.03 4.77
C THR A 240 28.20 11.23 6.07
N PRO A 241 28.21 9.89 6.03
CA PRO A 241 28.49 9.09 7.23
C PRO A 241 29.83 9.44 7.90
N ASN A 242 30.86 9.81 7.14
CA ASN A 242 32.15 10.24 7.69
C ASN A 242 32.06 11.55 8.48
N GLU A 243 31.20 12.50 8.08
CA GLU A 243 30.98 13.73 8.85
C GLU A 243 30.27 13.44 10.16
N VAL A 244 29.27 12.55 10.15
CA VAL A 244 28.58 12.12 11.37
C VAL A 244 29.52 11.35 12.29
N LEU A 245 30.39 10.51 11.73
CA LEU A 245 31.42 9.82 12.50
C LEU A 245 32.40 10.82 13.16
N ALA A 246 32.86 11.83 12.43
CA ALA A 246 33.78 12.82 12.94
C ALA A 246 33.15 13.73 14.01
N ALA A 247 31.87 14.09 13.85
CA ALA A 247 31.17 14.99 14.75
C ALA A 247 30.57 14.29 15.99
N GLU A 248 30.09 13.06 15.84
CA GLU A 248 29.22 12.42 16.83
C GLU A 248 29.65 11.00 17.22
N GLY A 249 30.64 10.42 16.53
CA GLY A 249 31.26 9.14 16.89
C GLY A 249 30.59 7.88 16.32
N PRO A 250 31.13 6.68 16.64
CA PRO A 250 30.78 5.42 15.98
C PRO A 250 29.33 4.94 16.18
N GLY A 251 28.71 5.25 17.33
CA GLY A 251 27.32 4.88 17.59
C GLY A 251 26.34 5.67 16.72
N ALA A 252 26.59 6.98 16.55
CA ALA A 252 25.75 7.85 15.74
C ALA A 252 25.81 7.51 14.25
N VAL A 253 27.01 7.16 13.72
CA VAL A 253 27.14 6.81 12.30
C VAL A 253 26.40 5.52 11.93
N ALA A 254 26.35 4.53 12.83
CA ALA A 254 25.60 3.29 12.58
C ALA A 254 24.10 3.57 12.45
N THR A 255 23.53 4.35 13.38
CA THR A 255 22.16 4.83 13.31
C THR A 255 21.93 5.67 12.05
N PHE A 256 22.85 6.58 11.74
CA PHE A 256 22.74 7.46 10.58
C PHE A 256 22.70 6.65 9.27
N ARG A 257 23.59 5.66 9.09
CA ARG A 257 23.56 4.77 7.91
C ARG A 257 22.22 4.05 7.79
N ALA A 258 21.70 3.53 8.89
CA ALA A 258 20.43 2.81 8.91
C ALA A 258 19.23 3.73 8.59
N GLN A 259 19.16 4.91 9.20
CA GLN A 259 18.10 5.89 8.92
C GLN A 259 18.25 6.54 7.53
N ARG A 260 19.46 6.66 6.98
CA ARG A 260 19.67 7.12 5.61
C ARG A 260 19.19 6.09 4.59
N ALA A 261 19.44 4.81 4.85
CA ALA A 261 18.97 3.71 4.01
C ALA A 261 17.45 3.50 4.10
N GLN A 262 16.88 3.71 5.29
CA GLN A 262 15.46 3.63 5.53
C GLN A 262 15.00 4.84 6.37
N PRO A 263 14.72 5.98 5.71
CA PRO A 263 14.27 7.18 6.39
C PRO A 263 13.08 6.89 7.30
N PRO A 264 13.12 7.32 8.57
CA PRO A 264 12.05 7.05 9.52
C PRO A 264 10.75 7.67 9.02
N GLN A 265 9.80 6.82 8.67
CA GLN A 265 8.47 7.23 8.26
C GLN A 265 7.72 7.75 9.49
N VAL A 266 7.24 8.99 9.43
CA VAL A 266 6.43 9.55 10.52
C VAL A 266 5.09 8.81 10.52
N LYS A 267 4.88 7.91 11.48
CA LYS A 267 3.58 7.26 11.69
C LYS A 267 2.58 8.31 12.19
N ARG A 268 1.69 8.75 11.30
CA ARG A 268 0.62 9.72 11.58
C ARG A 268 -0.71 8.99 11.70
N GLY A 269 -1.56 9.41 12.63
CA GLY A 269 -2.97 8.97 12.66
C GLY A 269 -3.76 9.56 11.48
N PRO A 270 -4.97 9.05 11.16
CA PRO A 270 -5.73 9.49 9.98
C PRO A 270 -6.01 10.99 9.92
N ALA A 271 -6.34 11.62 11.07
CA ALA A 271 -6.52 13.07 11.13
C ALA A 271 -5.20 13.83 10.87
N GLN A 272 -4.09 13.35 11.44
CA GLN A 272 -2.76 13.96 11.25
C GLN A 272 -2.24 13.82 9.82
N LEU A 273 -2.66 12.76 9.10
CA LEU A 273 -2.36 12.57 7.68
C LEU A 273 -3.11 13.57 6.80
N LEU A 274 -4.37 13.84 7.12
CA LEU A 274 -5.16 14.89 6.44
C LEU A 274 -4.61 16.30 6.73
N ASP A 275 -4.21 16.57 7.98
CA ASP A 275 -3.55 17.82 8.36
C ASP A 275 -2.21 18.00 7.62
N TYR A 276 -1.42 16.93 7.55
CA TYR A 276 -0.17 16.91 6.78
C TYR A 276 -0.40 17.18 5.29
N THR A 277 -1.42 16.57 4.70
CA THR A 277 -1.84 16.80 3.31
C THR A 277 -2.13 18.28 3.11
N ALA A 278 -3.00 18.85 3.94
CA ALA A 278 -3.40 20.26 3.82
C ALA A 278 -2.20 21.21 3.96
N ALA A 279 -1.34 21.00 4.96
CA ALA A 279 -0.16 21.82 5.18
C ALA A 279 0.87 21.72 4.04
N THR A 280 1.00 20.54 3.43
CA THR A 280 1.93 20.33 2.31
C THR A 280 1.40 20.97 1.02
N LEU A 281 0.09 20.98 0.80
CA LEU A 281 -0.50 21.71 -0.31
C LEU A 281 -0.36 23.23 -0.17
N ASP A 282 -0.37 23.77 1.06
CA ASP A 282 -0.06 25.19 1.29
C ASP A 282 1.38 25.53 0.88
N LYS A 283 2.34 24.62 1.13
CA LYS A 283 3.72 24.77 0.63
C LYS A 283 3.80 24.69 -0.88
N SER A 284 3.07 23.75 -1.50
CA SER A 284 2.96 23.62 -2.96
C SER A 284 2.50 24.93 -3.61
N LEU A 285 1.46 25.57 -3.06
CA LEU A 285 0.99 26.85 -3.58
C LEU A 285 2.00 27.98 -3.35
N ALA A 286 2.70 27.99 -2.22
CA ALA A 286 3.75 28.98 -1.96
C ALA A 286 4.89 28.88 -2.99
N ALA A 287 5.34 27.65 -3.30
CA ALA A 287 6.33 27.41 -4.36
C ALA A 287 5.83 27.91 -5.72
N PHE A 288 4.56 27.63 -6.06
CA PHE A 288 3.95 28.11 -7.31
C PHE A 288 3.92 29.63 -7.39
N ARG A 289 3.66 30.34 -6.28
CA ARG A 289 3.70 31.82 -6.21
C ARG A 289 5.09 32.39 -6.45
N ASN A 290 6.12 31.65 -6.05
CA ASN A 290 7.52 32.04 -6.23
C ASN A 290 8.03 31.72 -7.65
N GLY A 291 7.21 31.10 -8.51
CA GLY A 291 7.60 30.67 -9.86
C GLY A 291 8.26 29.28 -9.90
N GLU A 292 8.31 28.56 -8.78
CA GLU A 292 8.90 27.23 -8.65
C GLU A 292 7.89 26.16 -9.08
N HIS A 293 7.55 26.12 -10.37
CA HIS A 293 6.44 25.30 -10.90
C HIS A 293 6.63 23.79 -10.69
N GLU A 294 7.85 23.28 -10.88
CA GLU A 294 8.19 21.86 -10.71
C GLU A 294 8.07 21.44 -9.24
N GLN A 295 8.69 22.20 -8.34
CA GLN A 295 8.60 21.96 -6.90
C GLN A 295 7.16 22.05 -6.38
N ALA A 296 6.37 22.99 -6.91
CA ALA A 296 4.95 23.10 -6.57
C ALA A 296 4.18 21.83 -6.96
N TYR A 297 4.43 21.29 -8.16
CA TYR A 297 3.83 20.06 -8.63
C TYR A 297 4.25 18.87 -7.75
N ASP A 298 5.54 18.73 -7.45
CA ASP A 298 6.07 17.65 -6.61
C ASP A 298 5.50 17.65 -5.20
N LEU A 299 5.38 18.83 -4.58
CA LEU A 299 4.75 18.98 -3.27
C LEU A 299 3.26 18.59 -3.30
N SER A 300 2.57 18.80 -4.43
CA SER A 300 1.17 18.36 -4.59
C SER A 300 1.04 16.84 -4.75
N VAL A 301 2.05 16.19 -5.31
CA VAL A 301 2.16 14.73 -5.39
C VAL A 301 2.50 14.16 -4.01
N ALA A 302 3.47 14.76 -3.32
CA ALA A 302 3.89 14.43 -1.96
C ALA A 302 2.70 14.43 -0.98
N ALA A 303 1.92 15.52 -0.99
CA ALA A 303 0.77 15.68 -0.13
C ALA A 303 -0.25 14.53 -0.29
N TYR A 304 -0.44 14.07 -1.53
CA TYR A 304 -1.36 12.97 -1.82
C TYR A 304 -0.81 11.63 -1.33
N LEU A 305 0.41 11.26 -1.73
CA LEU A 305 0.96 9.93 -1.46
C LEU A 305 1.32 9.70 0.01
N GLU A 306 1.89 10.71 0.67
CA GLU A 306 2.32 10.60 2.08
C GLU A 306 1.25 11.00 3.09
N GLY A 307 0.10 11.46 2.61
CA GLY A 307 -0.99 11.98 3.40
C GLY A 307 -2.29 11.29 3.06
N PHE A 308 -2.92 11.72 1.97
CA PHE A 308 -4.28 11.30 1.61
C PHE A 308 -4.40 9.81 1.24
N GLU A 309 -3.47 9.27 0.45
CA GLU A 309 -3.48 7.86 0.00
C GLU A 309 -3.53 6.90 1.20
N LEU A 310 -2.78 7.22 2.26
CA LEU A 310 -2.70 6.42 3.49
C LEU A 310 -4.02 6.40 4.29
N VAL A 311 -4.96 7.30 4.03
CA VAL A 311 -6.28 7.33 4.68
C VAL A 311 -7.41 6.93 3.75
N GLU A 312 -7.15 6.60 2.48
CA GLU A 312 -8.19 6.26 1.50
C GLU A 312 -9.02 5.05 1.94
N SER A 313 -8.37 3.98 2.40
CA SER A 313 -9.06 2.79 2.91
C SER A 313 -9.90 3.09 4.15
N SER A 314 -9.43 3.99 5.02
CA SER A 314 -10.16 4.42 6.20
C SER A 314 -11.38 5.27 5.83
N LEU A 315 -11.25 6.13 4.81
CA LEU A 315 -12.37 6.91 4.29
C LEU A 315 -13.36 6.05 3.49
N ASP A 316 -12.89 5.06 2.74
CA ASP A 316 -13.77 4.14 2.00
C ASP A 316 -14.69 3.35 2.92
N ASN A 317 -14.18 2.97 4.10
CA ASN A 317 -14.97 2.31 5.13
C ASN A 317 -16.04 3.21 5.77
N VAL A 318 -15.91 4.54 5.67
CA VAL A 318 -16.86 5.50 6.26
C VAL A 318 -17.77 6.11 5.19
N ASP A 319 -17.20 6.69 4.13
CA ASP A 319 -17.90 7.22 2.97
C ASP A 319 -16.98 7.24 1.73
N ALA A 320 -17.14 6.22 0.87
CA ALA A 320 -16.40 6.10 -0.37
C ALA A 320 -16.66 7.23 -1.39
N ASN A 321 -17.80 7.93 -1.31
CA ASN A 321 -18.05 9.08 -2.18
C ASN A 321 -17.23 10.28 -1.74
N VAL A 322 -17.12 10.52 -0.43
CA VAL A 322 -16.27 11.59 0.11
C VAL A 322 -14.80 11.33 -0.23
N ARG A 323 -14.33 10.09 -0.13
CA ARG A 323 -12.98 9.72 -0.59
C ARG A 323 -12.76 10.07 -2.06
N LYS A 324 -13.63 9.59 -2.96
CA LYS A 324 -13.53 9.86 -4.42
C LYS A 324 -13.62 11.35 -4.75
N ASP A 325 -14.46 12.10 -4.06
CA ASP A 325 -14.60 13.54 -4.30
C ASP A 325 -13.38 14.32 -3.79
N THR A 326 -12.79 13.92 -2.67
CA THR A 326 -11.53 14.49 -2.18
C THR A 326 -10.37 14.18 -3.11
N GLU A 327 -10.25 12.94 -3.58
CA GLU A 327 -9.26 12.52 -4.58
C GLU A 327 -9.36 13.38 -5.86
N LYS A 328 -10.57 13.52 -6.42
CA LYS A 328 -10.81 14.38 -7.59
C LYS A 328 -10.43 15.83 -7.34
N ALA A 329 -10.71 16.37 -6.15
CA ALA A 329 -10.36 17.76 -5.81
C ALA A 329 -8.84 17.95 -5.73
N LEU A 330 -8.12 16.98 -5.14
CA LEU A 330 -6.65 16.98 -5.09
C LEU A 330 -6.03 16.87 -6.48
N MET A 331 -6.57 15.99 -7.34
CA MET A 331 -6.15 15.87 -8.74
C MET A 331 -6.41 17.14 -9.53
N ALA A 332 -7.57 17.78 -9.33
CA ALA A 332 -7.91 19.04 -10.01
C ALA A 332 -6.98 20.20 -9.58
N TYR A 333 -6.57 20.24 -8.31
CA TYR A 333 -5.53 21.17 -7.85
C TYR A 333 -4.19 20.87 -8.52
N ARG A 334 -3.73 19.62 -8.51
CA ARG A 334 -2.48 19.21 -9.17
C ARG A 334 -2.47 19.58 -10.66
N GLN A 335 -3.56 19.29 -11.37
CA GLN A 335 -3.70 19.62 -12.79
C GLN A 335 -3.61 21.14 -13.00
N SER A 336 -4.18 21.95 -12.11
CA SER A 336 -4.10 23.41 -12.22
C SER A 336 -2.69 23.97 -12.11
N LEU A 337 -1.81 23.30 -11.37
CA LEU A 337 -0.38 23.62 -11.29
C LEU A 337 0.31 23.28 -12.61
N GLN A 338 0.05 22.08 -13.15
CA GLN A 338 0.64 21.60 -14.40
C GLN A 338 0.20 22.43 -15.61
N ASP A 339 -1.06 22.85 -15.65
CA ASP A 339 -1.63 23.70 -16.70
C ASP A 339 -1.16 25.16 -16.60
N GLY A 340 -0.44 25.54 -15.54
CA GLY A 340 0.04 26.90 -15.32
C GLY A 340 -1.10 27.93 -15.20
N LEU A 341 -2.23 27.56 -14.59
CA LEU A 341 -3.38 28.45 -14.47
C LEU A 341 -3.06 29.70 -13.64
N PRO A 342 -3.82 30.81 -13.81
CA PRO A 342 -3.66 32.00 -13.00
C PRO A 342 -3.73 31.69 -11.50
N ILE A 343 -2.90 32.35 -10.69
CA ILE A 343 -2.75 32.06 -9.25
C ILE A 343 -4.08 32.07 -8.48
N GLU A 344 -5.03 32.93 -8.87
CA GLU A 344 -6.37 32.99 -8.26
C GLU A 344 -7.15 31.70 -8.50
N GLN A 345 -7.04 31.11 -9.69
CA GLN A 345 -7.70 29.85 -10.02
C GLN A 345 -7.03 28.67 -9.31
N VAL A 346 -5.70 28.66 -9.24
CA VAL A 346 -4.94 27.62 -8.51
C VAL A 346 -5.28 27.65 -7.01
N GLN A 347 -5.32 28.85 -6.40
CA GLN A 347 -5.78 29.03 -5.02
C GLN A 347 -7.23 28.54 -4.84
N GLN A 348 -8.13 28.86 -5.76
CA GLN A 348 -9.52 28.40 -5.68
C GLN A 348 -9.61 26.87 -5.72
N ARG A 349 -8.80 26.20 -6.56
CA ARG A 349 -8.73 24.73 -6.58
C ARG A 349 -8.16 24.16 -5.28
N LEU A 350 -7.15 24.82 -4.69
CA LEU A 350 -6.62 24.44 -3.39
C LEU A 350 -7.69 24.55 -2.28
N ASP A 351 -8.44 25.65 -2.25
CA ASP A 351 -9.47 25.87 -1.23
C ASP A 351 -10.57 24.80 -1.29
N VAL A 352 -10.97 24.40 -2.51
CA VAL A 352 -11.90 23.28 -2.72
C VAL A 352 -11.30 21.98 -2.19
N ALA A 353 -10.04 21.69 -2.50
CA ALA A 353 -9.37 20.48 -2.02
C ALA A 353 -9.24 20.45 -0.49
N LYS A 354 -8.87 21.58 0.14
CA LYS A 354 -8.79 21.71 1.60
C LYS A 354 -10.16 21.61 2.28
N GLY A 355 -11.22 22.12 1.64
CA GLY A 355 -12.59 21.93 2.10
C GLY A 355 -12.97 20.44 2.16
N LYS A 356 -12.62 19.68 1.12
CA LYS A 356 -12.83 18.23 1.04
C LYS A 356 -11.99 17.43 2.03
N LEU A 357 -10.74 17.84 2.28
CA LEU A 357 -9.91 17.26 3.35
C LEU A 357 -10.52 17.49 4.74
N THR A 358 -11.12 18.67 4.97
CA THR A 358 -11.80 18.98 6.25
C THR A 358 -13.05 18.13 6.44
N GLU A 359 -13.85 17.94 5.38
CA GLU A 359 -15.00 17.03 5.37
C GLU A 359 -14.57 15.59 5.68
N SER A 360 -13.51 15.12 5.03
CA SER A 360 -12.89 13.81 5.28
C SER A 360 -12.43 13.64 6.73
N ALA A 361 -11.81 14.67 7.32
CA ALA A 361 -11.36 14.65 8.70
C ALA A 361 -12.52 14.57 9.70
N GLY A 362 -13.64 15.27 9.42
CA GLY A 362 -14.84 15.21 10.25
C GLY A 362 -15.47 13.81 10.32
N LEU A 363 -15.41 13.06 9.22
CA LEU A 363 -15.89 11.68 9.17
C LEU A 363 -14.99 10.71 9.95
N LEU A 364 -13.67 10.82 9.76
CA LEU A 364 -12.70 9.97 10.46
C LEU A 364 -12.58 10.28 11.96
N GLY A 365 -12.96 11.48 12.40
CA GLY A 365 -12.98 11.87 13.81
C GLY A 365 -14.19 11.36 14.61
N SER A 366 -15.11 10.62 13.99
CA SER A 366 -16.38 10.18 14.61
C SER A 366 -16.30 8.74 15.18
N ASP A 367 -15.42 8.50 16.15
CA ASP A 367 -15.20 7.20 16.82
C ASP A 367 -16.47 6.53 17.39
N GLY A 368 -17.56 7.29 17.61
CA GLY A 368 -18.81 6.77 18.20
C GLY A 368 -19.68 5.93 17.26
N LEU A 369 -19.68 6.21 15.96
CA LEU A 369 -20.54 5.50 15.00
C LEU A 369 -19.97 4.11 14.68
N SER A 370 -18.65 4.01 14.47
CA SER A 370 -17.95 2.75 14.17
C SER A 370 -18.02 1.74 15.34
N TRP A 371 -17.97 2.21 16.58
CA TRP A 371 -18.13 1.37 17.77
C TRP A 371 -19.52 0.73 17.83
N SER A 372 -20.58 1.51 17.64
CA SER A 372 -21.96 1.02 17.70
C SER A 372 -22.27 0.01 16.58
N LEU A 373 -21.80 0.27 15.37
CA LEU A 373 -21.95 -0.61 14.20
C LEU A 373 -21.21 -1.93 14.41
N SER A 374 -19.96 -1.88 14.87
CA SER A 374 -19.15 -3.08 15.13
C SER A 374 -19.73 -3.93 16.25
N TYR A 375 -20.24 -3.28 17.31
CA TYR A 375 -20.94 -3.95 18.41
C TYR A 375 -22.20 -4.67 17.94
N ILE A 376 -23.08 -3.97 17.20
CA ILE A 376 -24.34 -4.54 16.69
C ILE A 376 -24.05 -5.67 15.69
N SER A 377 -23.05 -5.50 14.82
CA SER A 377 -22.70 -6.52 13.82
C SER A 377 -22.18 -7.80 14.48
N GLY A 378 -21.23 -7.68 15.43
CA GLY A 378 -20.76 -8.83 16.20
C GLY A 378 -21.88 -9.53 16.97
N LEU A 379 -22.75 -8.74 17.62
CA LEU A 379 -23.93 -9.25 18.31
C LEU A 379 -24.85 -10.06 17.38
N LEU A 380 -25.21 -9.50 16.23
CA LEU A 380 -26.16 -10.11 15.30
C LEU A 380 -25.60 -11.38 14.63
N ILE A 381 -24.32 -11.37 14.23
CA ILE A 381 -23.67 -12.54 13.63
C ILE A 381 -23.73 -13.72 14.59
N LEU A 382 -23.21 -13.56 15.81
CA LEU A 382 -23.17 -14.68 16.76
C LEU A 382 -24.57 -15.11 17.20
N LEU A 383 -25.48 -14.15 17.42
CA LEU A 383 -26.86 -14.45 17.80
C LEU A 383 -27.59 -15.25 16.73
N ARG A 384 -27.40 -14.91 15.45
CA ARG A 384 -28.01 -15.63 14.32
C ARG A 384 -27.51 -17.06 14.25
N GLU A 385 -26.22 -17.25 14.00
CA GLU A 385 -25.66 -18.58 13.76
C GLU A 385 -25.71 -19.47 15.01
N GLY A 386 -25.52 -18.87 16.19
CA GLY A 386 -25.68 -19.56 17.47
C GLY A 386 -27.12 -20.04 17.69
N LEU A 387 -28.13 -19.25 17.31
CA LEU A 387 -29.53 -19.65 17.42
C LEU A 387 -29.83 -20.80 16.47
N GLU A 388 -29.32 -20.78 15.25
CA GLU A 388 -29.47 -21.88 14.29
C GLU A 388 -28.88 -23.19 14.83
N ALA A 389 -27.67 -23.14 15.40
CA ALA A 389 -27.04 -24.30 16.04
C ALA A 389 -27.91 -24.87 17.18
N ILE A 390 -28.42 -24.00 18.05
CA ILE A 390 -29.29 -24.38 19.17
C ILE A 390 -30.60 -25.01 18.67
N LEU A 391 -31.23 -24.43 17.64
CA LEU A 391 -32.49 -24.93 17.09
C LEU A 391 -32.32 -26.30 16.44
N VAL A 392 -31.24 -26.53 15.69
CA VAL A 392 -30.94 -27.84 15.09
C VAL A 392 -30.69 -28.88 16.18
N LEU A 393 -29.87 -28.55 17.20
CA LEU A 393 -29.65 -29.44 18.34
C LEU A 393 -30.94 -29.73 19.10
N ALA A 394 -31.78 -28.72 19.34
CA ALA A 394 -33.07 -28.89 19.99
C ALA A 394 -33.99 -29.81 19.19
N ALA A 395 -34.03 -29.68 17.86
CA ALA A 395 -34.82 -30.55 16.99
C ALA A 395 -34.33 -32.00 17.03
N ILE A 396 -33.01 -32.24 16.97
CA ILE A 396 -32.42 -33.58 17.09
C ILE A 396 -32.74 -34.19 18.46
N LEU A 397 -32.54 -33.43 19.55
CA LEU A 397 -32.81 -33.89 20.91
C LEU A 397 -34.30 -34.17 21.15
N ALA A 398 -35.19 -33.31 20.65
CA ALA A 398 -36.64 -33.51 20.73
C ALA A 398 -37.07 -34.77 19.98
N PHE A 399 -36.50 -35.02 18.79
CA PHE A 399 -36.74 -36.23 18.03
C PHE A 399 -36.28 -37.50 18.76
N LEU A 400 -35.08 -37.48 19.34
CA LEU A 400 -34.55 -38.63 20.11
C LEU A 400 -35.37 -38.92 21.37
N ARG A 401 -35.85 -37.87 22.05
CA ARG A 401 -36.77 -38.01 23.19
C ARG A 401 -38.12 -38.60 22.77
N ASN A 402 -38.68 -38.14 21.66
CA ASN A 402 -39.99 -38.60 21.15
C ASN A 402 -39.95 -40.02 20.57
N THR A 403 -38.79 -40.49 20.11
CA THR A 403 -38.60 -41.84 19.52
C THR A 403 -38.08 -42.87 20.51
N GLY A 404 -37.90 -42.50 21.78
CA GLY A 404 -37.44 -43.41 22.85
C GLY A 404 -35.94 -43.75 22.81
N GLN A 405 -35.16 -43.16 21.91
CA GLN A 405 -33.73 -43.44 21.74
C GLN A 405 -32.84 -42.57 22.65
N GLN A 406 -33.10 -42.60 23.96
CA GLN A 406 -32.37 -41.79 24.95
C GLN A 406 -30.87 -42.09 24.99
N SER A 407 -30.45 -43.31 24.61
CA SER A 407 -29.04 -43.71 24.56
C SER A 407 -28.22 -42.96 23.50
N ALA A 408 -28.87 -42.43 22.45
CA ALA A 408 -28.22 -41.65 21.39
C ALA A 408 -28.00 -40.18 21.77
N VAL A 409 -28.64 -39.67 22.83
CA VAL A 409 -28.45 -38.29 23.32
C VAL A 409 -26.99 -38.04 23.71
N ARG A 410 -26.32 -39.03 24.30
CA ARG A 410 -24.88 -38.92 24.62
C ARG A 410 -24.03 -38.76 23.37
N SER A 411 -24.37 -39.47 22.28
CA SER A 411 -23.66 -39.35 21.01
C SER A 411 -23.81 -37.96 20.40
N VAL A 412 -25.01 -37.36 20.48
CA VAL A 412 -25.24 -35.97 20.07
C VAL A 412 -24.36 -35.02 20.87
N ASN A 413 -24.25 -35.23 22.19
CA ASN A 413 -23.42 -34.40 23.05
C ASN A 413 -21.93 -34.46 22.72
N VAL A 414 -21.43 -35.65 22.40
CA VAL A 414 -20.05 -35.83 21.91
C VAL A 414 -19.87 -35.12 20.56
N GLY A 415 -20.86 -35.21 19.66
CA GLY A 415 -20.82 -34.59 18.35
C GLY A 415 -20.64 -33.07 18.41
N TRP A 416 -21.50 -32.35 19.16
CA TRP A 416 -21.38 -30.89 19.24
C TRP A 416 -20.16 -30.44 20.06
N GLY A 417 -19.74 -31.21 21.07
CA GLY A 417 -18.50 -30.92 21.80
C GLY A 417 -17.25 -31.01 20.91
N LEU A 418 -17.18 -32.03 20.04
CA LEU A 418 -16.12 -32.15 19.05
C LEU A 418 -16.15 -31.02 18.01
N ALA A 419 -17.34 -30.55 17.62
CA ALA A 419 -17.48 -29.43 16.69
C ALA A 419 -16.89 -28.13 17.25
N LEU A 420 -17.10 -27.85 18.54
CA LEU A 420 -16.50 -26.68 19.20
C LEU A 420 -14.97 -26.75 19.23
N LEU A 421 -14.41 -27.93 19.55
CA LEU A 421 -12.96 -28.14 19.53
C LEU A 421 -12.37 -27.96 18.13
N ALA A 422 -13.03 -28.51 17.12
CA ALA A 422 -12.63 -28.33 15.72
C ALA A 422 -12.72 -26.86 15.29
N GLY A 423 -13.75 -26.14 15.73
CA GLY A 423 -13.91 -24.70 15.50
C GLY A 423 -12.75 -23.89 16.09
N LEU A 424 -12.38 -24.14 17.35
CA LEU A 424 -11.23 -23.49 17.99
C LEU A 424 -9.91 -23.76 17.26
N ALA A 425 -9.70 -25.00 16.81
CA ALA A 425 -8.53 -25.35 16.01
C ALA A 425 -8.51 -24.63 14.65
N THR A 426 -9.68 -24.51 14.01
CA THR A 426 -9.84 -23.81 12.72
C THR A 426 -9.52 -22.31 12.88
N TRP A 427 -10.04 -21.67 13.94
CA TRP A 427 -9.76 -20.27 14.26
C TRP A 427 -8.27 -20.02 14.57
N ALA A 428 -7.65 -20.88 15.37
CA ALA A 428 -6.23 -20.75 15.69
C ALA A 428 -5.33 -20.89 14.45
N LEU A 429 -5.69 -21.81 13.54
CA LEU A 429 -4.99 -21.97 12.26
C LEU A 429 -5.16 -20.75 11.36
N ALA A 430 -6.38 -20.20 11.26
CA ALA A 430 -6.64 -18.98 10.48
C ALA A 430 -5.81 -17.79 11.01
N ALA A 431 -5.84 -17.56 12.33
CA ALA A 431 -5.07 -16.50 12.97
C ALA A 431 -3.56 -16.60 12.73
N TYR A 432 -3.00 -17.81 12.70
CA TYR A 432 -1.58 -18.05 12.44
C TYR A 432 -1.17 -17.78 10.98
N VAL A 433 -2.04 -18.12 10.01
CA VAL A 433 -1.74 -17.97 8.59
C VAL A 433 -1.78 -16.50 8.13
N ILE A 434 -2.63 -15.67 8.74
CA ILE A 434 -2.88 -14.28 8.30
C ILE A 434 -1.76 -13.32 8.72
N ASP A 435 -1.03 -13.60 9.80
CA ASP A 435 0.02 -12.71 10.34
C ASP A 435 1.30 -12.66 9.46
N VAL A 436 1.42 -13.54 8.46
CA VAL A 436 2.71 -13.83 7.80
C VAL A 436 2.98 -13.03 6.51
N SER A 437 2.01 -12.45 5.79
CA SER A 437 2.34 -11.50 4.70
C SER A 437 1.16 -10.67 4.19
N GLY A 438 1.36 -9.35 4.06
CA GLY A 438 0.35 -8.40 3.57
C GLY A 438 -0.05 -8.59 2.10
N ALA A 439 0.87 -9.06 1.23
CA ALA A 439 0.57 -9.32 -0.18
C ALA A 439 -0.28 -10.58 -0.42
N GLN A 440 -0.34 -11.51 0.54
CA GLN A 440 -1.20 -12.70 0.45
C GLN A 440 -2.62 -12.44 0.98
N ARG A 441 -2.87 -11.28 1.60
CA ARG A 441 -4.14 -10.98 2.27
C ARG A 441 -5.30 -10.88 1.29
N GLU A 442 -5.15 -10.06 0.24
CA GLU A 442 -6.19 -9.89 -0.81
C GLU A 442 -6.48 -11.20 -1.56
N LEU A 443 -5.43 -12.01 -1.78
CA LEU A 443 -5.55 -13.32 -2.42
C LEU A 443 -6.31 -14.31 -1.52
N LEU A 444 -6.01 -14.29 -0.22
CA LEU A 444 -6.65 -15.15 0.77
C LEU A 444 -8.11 -14.75 0.97
N GLU A 445 -8.41 -13.46 1.02
CA GLU A 445 -9.77 -12.91 1.07
C GLU A 445 -10.59 -13.34 -0.17
N GLY A 446 -10.05 -13.17 -1.37
CA GLY A 446 -10.74 -13.62 -2.59
C GLY A 446 -10.97 -15.13 -2.65
N CYS A 447 -9.96 -15.93 -2.30
CA CYS A 447 -10.09 -17.40 -2.28
C CYS A 447 -11.11 -17.88 -1.23
N THR A 448 -11.07 -17.30 -0.03
CA THR A 448 -11.98 -17.66 1.07
C THR A 448 -13.42 -17.26 0.77
N ALA A 449 -13.65 -16.08 0.20
CA ALA A 449 -14.98 -15.64 -0.21
C ALA A 449 -15.57 -16.54 -1.32
N LEU A 450 -14.79 -16.94 -2.33
CA LEU A 450 -15.25 -17.87 -3.36
C LEU A 450 -15.52 -19.27 -2.79
N PHE A 451 -14.68 -19.74 -1.88
CA PHE A 451 -14.92 -21.00 -1.17
C PHE A 451 -16.23 -20.93 -0.35
N ALA A 452 -16.44 -19.84 0.40
CA ALA A 452 -17.65 -19.59 1.16
C ALA A 452 -18.88 -19.54 0.24
N SER A 453 -18.80 -18.88 -0.92
CA SER A 453 -19.87 -18.86 -1.92
C SER A 453 -20.30 -20.27 -2.32
N VAL A 454 -19.35 -21.13 -2.71
CA VAL A 454 -19.64 -22.52 -3.11
C VAL A 454 -20.22 -23.33 -1.94
N MET A 455 -19.65 -23.18 -0.75
CA MET A 455 -20.06 -23.92 0.44
C MET A 455 -21.47 -23.52 0.88
N VAL A 456 -21.76 -22.23 0.99
CA VAL A 456 -23.06 -21.69 1.39
C VAL A 456 -24.14 -22.03 0.36
N LEU A 457 -23.81 -22.01 -0.94
CA LEU A 457 -24.73 -22.46 -1.99
C LEU A 457 -25.08 -23.94 -1.84
N TRP A 458 -24.07 -24.80 -1.64
CA TRP A 458 -24.27 -26.23 -1.42
C TRP A 458 -25.17 -26.49 -0.20
N LEU A 459 -24.95 -25.73 0.88
CA LEU A 459 -25.73 -25.81 2.11
C LEU A 459 -27.16 -25.30 1.96
N GLY A 460 -27.35 -24.18 1.26
CA GLY A 460 -28.69 -23.63 0.97
C GLY A 460 -29.54 -24.63 0.20
N VAL A 461 -28.97 -25.27 -0.82
CA VAL A 461 -29.63 -26.34 -1.59
C VAL A 461 -29.92 -27.56 -0.72
N TRP A 462 -28.97 -27.99 0.10
CA TRP A 462 -29.16 -29.10 1.02
C TRP A 462 -30.31 -28.86 2.02
N MET A 463 -30.44 -27.63 2.55
CA MET A 463 -31.53 -27.24 3.44
C MET A 463 -32.87 -27.18 2.69
N HIS A 464 -32.88 -26.69 1.45
CA HIS A 464 -34.07 -26.66 0.61
C HIS A 464 -34.65 -28.05 0.37
N ASP A 465 -33.80 -29.02 0.03
CA ASP A 465 -34.20 -30.42 -0.22
C ASP A 465 -34.77 -31.11 1.02
N ARG A 466 -34.45 -30.59 2.22
CA ARG A 466 -34.84 -31.17 3.51
C ARG A 466 -35.95 -30.40 4.23
N ARG A 467 -36.59 -29.44 3.57
CA ARG A 467 -37.68 -28.62 4.13
C ARG A 467 -38.90 -29.42 4.62
N HIS A 468 -39.04 -30.69 4.24
CA HIS A 468 -40.14 -31.57 4.62
C HIS A 468 -39.73 -32.60 5.68
N ALA A 469 -40.53 -32.70 6.75
CA ALA A 469 -40.32 -33.65 7.84
C ALA A 469 -40.23 -35.13 7.38
N ALA A 470 -40.88 -35.49 6.27
CA ALA A 470 -40.85 -36.85 5.71
C ALA A 470 -39.50 -37.22 5.08
N ALA A 471 -38.86 -36.31 4.34
CA ALA A 471 -37.53 -36.53 3.76
C ALA A 471 -36.45 -36.69 4.85
N TRP A 472 -36.62 -35.96 5.96
CA TRP A 472 -35.79 -36.10 7.15
C TRP A 472 -35.99 -37.46 7.84
N GLN A 473 -37.23 -37.95 7.94
CA GLN A 473 -37.54 -39.27 8.49
C GLN A 473 -36.93 -40.41 7.66
N ASP A 474 -36.96 -40.33 6.34
CA ASP A 474 -36.40 -41.36 5.44
C ASP A 474 -34.86 -41.39 5.46
N TYR A 475 -34.22 -40.22 5.52
CA TYR A 475 -32.76 -40.13 5.71
C TYR A 475 -32.32 -40.75 7.04
N ILE A 476 -33.06 -40.50 8.12
CA ILE A 476 -32.74 -41.07 9.43
C ILE A 476 -33.01 -42.57 9.47
N LYS A 477 -34.13 -43.05 8.89
CA LYS A 477 -34.43 -44.49 8.80
C LYS A 477 -33.34 -45.24 8.04
N SER A 478 -32.87 -44.72 6.91
CA SER A 478 -31.77 -45.33 6.14
C SER A 478 -30.43 -45.29 6.88
N SER A 479 -30.15 -44.21 7.62
CA SER A 479 -28.94 -44.08 8.45
C SER A 479 -28.93 -45.00 9.68
N LEU A 480 -30.10 -45.44 10.15
CA LEU A 480 -30.25 -46.35 11.30
C LEU A 480 -30.06 -47.84 10.96
N VAL A 481 -30.31 -48.24 9.70
CA VAL A 481 -30.29 -49.66 9.29
C VAL A 481 -28.87 -50.22 9.13
N GLY A 482 -27.84 -49.36 8.98
CA GLY A 482 -26.45 -49.76 8.77
C GLY A 482 -25.60 -50.06 10.03
N GLY A 483 -26.20 -50.53 11.13
CA GLY A 483 -25.46 -50.98 12.34
C GLY A 483 -24.71 -49.91 13.15
N GLY A 484 -24.67 -48.66 12.69
CA GLY A 484 -23.92 -47.54 13.30
C GLY A 484 -24.79 -46.43 13.91
N GLY A 485 -26.03 -46.71 14.30
CA GLY A 485 -27.03 -45.67 14.67
C GLY A 485 -26.55 -44.61 15.67
N ARG A 486 -25.68 -44.98 16.63
CA ARG A 486 -25.09 -44.04 17.61
C ARG A 486 -24.01 -43.14 17.02
N PHE A 487 -23.24 -43.61 16.04
CA PHE A 487 -22.23 -42.81 15.34
C PHE A 487 -22.88 -41.81 14.38
N GLY A 488 -23.97 -42.23 13.72
CA GLY A 488 -24.76 -41.37 12.83
C GLY A 488 -25.27 -40.10 13.53
N PHE A 489 -25.79 -40.20 14.75
CA PHE A 489 -26.25 -39.03 15.51
C PHE A 489 -25.11 -38.12 16.00
N ALA A 490 -23.93 -38.67 16.31
CA ALA A 490 -22.76 -37.88 16.66
C ALA A 490 -22.25 -37.08 15.45
N MET A 491 -22.12 -37.72 14.29
CA MET A 491 -21.72 -37.05 13.04
C MET A 491 -22.74 -36.01 12.62
N LEU A 492 -24.04 -36.31 12.72
CA LEU A 492 -25.09 -35.37 12.41
C LEU A 492 -25.00 -34.10 13.28
N ALA A 493 -24.85 -34.28 14.60
CA ALA A 493 -24.69 -33.16 15.53
C ALA A 493 -23.38 -32.39 15.27
N PHE A 494 -22.27 -33.11 15.02
CA PHE A 494 -20.98 -32.52 14.69
C PHE A 494 -21.07 -31.62 13.46
N PHE A 495 -21.50 -32.14 12.31
CA PHE A 495 -21.55 -31.36 11.07
C PHE A 495 -22.57 -30.23 11.14
N SER A 496 -23.70 -30.43 11.84
CA SER A 496 -24.69 -29.37 12.02
C SER A 496 -24.12 -28.20 12.80
N VAL A 497 -23.41 -28.46 13.90
CA VAL A 497 -22.85 -27.41 14.77
C VAL A 497 -21.59 -26.82 14.17
N TYR A 498 -20.68 -27.65 13.64
CA TYR A 498 -19.43 -27.21 13.03
C TYR A 498 -19.68 -26.27 11.85
N ARG A 499 -20.76 -26.51 11.08
CA ARG A 499 -21.20 -25.61 10.02
C ARG A 499 -21.46 -24.20 10.54
N GLU A 500 -22.31 -24.05 11.55
CA GLU A 500 -22.63 -22.73 12.11
C GLU A 500 -21.37 -22.07 12.71
N LEU A 501 -20.52 -22.86 13.37
CA LEU A 501 -19.25 -22.36 13.91
C LEU A 501 -18.29 -21.89 12.82
N PHE A 502 -18.22 -22.59 11.69
CA PHE A 502 -17.38 -22.20 10.57
C PHE A 502 -17.85 -20.88 9.96
N GLU A 503 -19.17 -20.70 9.81
CA GLU A 503 -19.75 -19.43 9.38
C GLU A 503 -19.45 -18.30 10.37
N VAL A 504 -19.63 -18.53 11.68
CA VAL A 504 -19.25 -17.55 12.72
C VAL A 504 -17.80 -17.15 12.59
N ILE A 505 -16.87 -18.10 12.42
CA ILE A 505 -15.44 -17.82 12.30
C ILE A 505 -15.19 -16.91 11.10
N LEU A 506 -15.69 -17.26 9.91
CA LEU A 506 -15.50 -16.46 8.70
C LEU A 506 -16.06 -15.03 8.85
N PHE A 507 -17.30 -14.90 9.34
CA PHE A 507 -17.93 -13.59 9.50
C PHE A 507 -17.25 -12.74 10.58
N TYR A 508 -16.81 -13.35 11.69
CA TYR A 508 -16.07 -12.65 12.72
C TYR A 508 -14.69 -12.22 12.24
N GLU A 509 -14.02 -13.04 11.44
CA GLU A 509 -12.73 -12.70 10.85
C GLU A 509 -12.86 -11.50 9.91
N THR A 510 -13.86 -11.50 9.01
CA THR A 510 -14.14 -10.35 8.14
C THR A 510 -14.48 -9.09 8.94
N LEU A 511 -15.32 -9.22 9.98
CA LEU A 511 -15.69 -8.09 10.85
C LEU A 511 -14.49 -7.58 11.66
N TRP A 512 -13.62 -8.47 12.13
CA TRP A 512 -12.41 -8.14 12.88
C TRP A 512 -11.42 -7.34 12.03
N LEU A 513 -11.29 -7.69 10.75
CA LEU A 513 -10.47 -6.97 9.80
C LEU A 513 -11.06 -5.59 9.46
N GLN A 514 -12.37 -5.51 9.22
CA GLN A 514 -13.06 -4.25 8.91
C GLN A 514 -13.11 -3.28 10.09
N ALA A 515 -13.30 -3.78 11.31
CA ALA A 515 -13.43 -2.95 12.50
C ALA A 515 -12.10 -2.30 12.94
N GLY A 516 -10.96 -2.90 12.57
CA GLY A 516 -9.64 -2.41 12.95
C GLY A 516 -9.38 -2.34 14.47
N PRO A 517 -8.21 -1.82 14.90
CA PRO A 517 -7.82 -1.83 16.32
C PRO A 517 -8.79 -1.09 17.25
N ALA A 518 -9.43 -0.02 16.76
CA ALA A 518 -10.40 0.77 17.52
C ALA A 518 -11.74 0.03 17.72
N GLY A 519 -12.17 -0.78 16.74
CA GLY A 519 -13.44 -1.50 16.77
C GLY A 519 -13.37 -2.90 17.40
N HIS A 520 -12.18 -3.49 17.58
CA HIS A 520 -12.01 -4.84 18.17
C HIS A 520 -12.73 -5.01 19.52
N ASN A 521 -12.63 -4.01 20.40
CA ASN A 521 -13.32 -4.04 21.69
C ASN A 521 -14.86 -4.07 21.54
N ALA A 522 -15.39 -3.38 20.53
CA ALA A 522 -16.82 -3.39 20.24
C ALA A 522 -17.30 -4.75 19.73
N VAL A 523 -16.53 -5.38 18.82
CA VAL A 523 -16.81 -6.73 18.30
C VAL A 523 -16.82 -7.76 19.43
N LEU A 524 -15.84 -7.71 20.33
CA LEU A 524 -15.78 -8.60 21.51
C LEU A 524 -16.96 -8.37 22.45
N ALA A 525 -17.32 -7.11 22.73
CA ALA A 525 -18.45 -6.77 23.57
C ALA A 525 -19.78 -7.25 22.97
N GLY A 526 -19.95 -7.12 21.65
CA GLY A 526 -21.10 -7.64 20.91
C GLY A 526 -21.19 -9.17 21.02
N GLY A 527 -20.08 -9.86 20.77
CA GLY A 527 -20.00 -11.32 20.91
C GLY A 527 -20.27 -11.81 22.33
N ALA A 528 -19.70 -11.17 23.35
CA ALA A 528 -19.96 -11.51 24.74
C ALA A 528 -21.44 -11.35 25.11
N THR A 529 -22.08 -10.28 24.63
CA THR A 529 -23.52 -10.05 24.83
C THR A 529 -24.35 -11.13 24.14
N ALA A 530 -24.04 -11.47 22.88
CA ALA A 530 -24.73 -12.52 22.15
C ALA A 530 -24.60 -13.89 22.84
N LEU A 531 -23.42 -14.23 23.37
CA LEU A 531 -23.22 -15.49 24.10
C LEU A 531 -24.15 -15.61 25.31
N VAL A 532 -24.29 -14.55 26.11
CA VAL A 532 -25.20 -14.53 27.26
C VAL A 532 -26.66 -14.72 26.81
N LEU A 533 -27.08 -14.02 25.75
CA LEU A 533 -28.43 -14.15 25.20
C LEU A 533 -28.69 -15.56 24.67
N LEU A 534 -27.74 -16.16 23.95
CA LEU A 534 -27.83 -17.51 23.41
C LEU A 534 -27.96 -18.57 24.50
N VAL A 535 -27.23 -18.45 25.60
CA VAL A 535 -27.37 -19.37 26.75
C VAL A 535 -28.78 -19.28 27.33
N GLY A 536 -29.32 -18.07 27.48
CA GLY A 536 -30.71 -17.86 27.92
C GLY A 536 -31.73 -18.45 26.95
N LEU A 537 -31.59 -18.18 25.66
CA LEU A 537 -32.45 -18.72 24.59
C LEU A 537 -32.39 -20.24 24.52
N ALA A 538 -31.20 -20.85 24.60
CA ALA A 538 -31.02 -22.30 24.64
C ALA A 538 -31.77 -22.92 25.81
N TRP A 539 -31.68 -22.33 27.00
CA TRP A 539 -32.40 -22.81 28.17
C TRP A 539 -33.93 -22.75 27.98
N VAL A 540 -34.44 -21.66 27.41
CA VAL A 540 -35.88 -21.50 27.11
C VAL A 540 -36.33 -22.53 26.07
N ILE A 541 -35.59 -22.69 24.97
CA ILE A 541 -35.94 -23.60 23.86
C ILE A 541 -35.86 -25.07 24.29
N LEU A 542 -34.83 -25.46 25.04
CA LEU A 542 -34.65 -26.85 25.47
C LEU A 542 -35.65 -27.26 26.56
N ARG A 543 -36.22 -26.29 27.29
CA ARG A 543 -37.21 -26.51 28.34
C ARG A 543 -38.65 -26.29 27.86
N GLY A 544 -38.86 -25.44 26.86
CA GLY A 544 -40.15 -25.14 26.24
C GLY A 544 -40.42 -26.04 25.04
N SER A 545 -41.49 -26.83 25.07
CA SER A 545 -41.90 -27.72 23.97
C SER A 545 -42.58 -26.94 22.82
N ALA A 546 -41.91 -25.92 22.27
CA ALA A 546 -42.47 -25.06 21.24
C ALA A 546 -42.52 -25.76 19.88
N LYS A 547 -43.71 -25.86 19.29
CA LYS A 547 -43.91 -26.34 17.91
C LYS A 547 -43.48 -25.24 16.92
N LEU A 548 -42.20 -25.16 16.61
CA LEU A 548 -41.70 -24.23 15.60
C LEU A 548 -42.09 -24.69 14.18
N PRO A 549 -42.55 -23.79 13.29
CA PRO A 549 -42.85 -24.10 11.90
C PRO A 549 -41.55 -24.31 11.11
N LEU A 550 -40.94 -25.49 11.29
CA LEU A 550 -39.63 -25.88 10.73
C LEU A 550 -39.55 -25.65 9.21
N ALA A 551 -40.63 -25.91 8.46
CA ALA A 551 -40.65 -25.74 7.01
C ALA A 551 -40.48 -24.28 6.56
N LEU A 552 -41.09 -23.32 7.28
CA LEU A 552 -40.97 -21.90 6.98
C LEU A 552 -39.55 -21.41 7.32
N PHE A 553 -39.04 -21.83 8.47
CA PHE A 553 -37.70 -21.50 8.93
C PHE A 553 -36.61 -22.00 7.97
N PHE A 554 -36.63 -23.29 7.61
CA PHE A 554 -35.69 -23.87 6.66
C PHE A 554 -35.82 -23.26 5.26
N GLY A 555 -37.03 -22.90 4.84
CA GLY A 555 -37.28 -22.26 3.55
C GLY A 555 -36.69 -20.85 3.45
N ILE A 556 -36.93 -20.01 4.47
CA ILE A 556 -36.42 -18.64 4.53
C ILE A 556 -34.88 -18.67 4.62
N ASN A 557 -34.33 -19.51 5.50
CA ASN A 557 -32.88 -19.55 5.68
C ASN A 557 -32.17 -20.09 4.43
N ALA A 558 -32.70 -21.13 3.77
CA ALA A 558 -32.15 -21.63 2.51
C ALA A 558 -32.13 -20.56 1.41
N ALA A 559 -33.18 -19.73 1.32
CA ALA A 559 -33.22 -18.61 0.36
C ALA A 559 -32.18 -17.53 0.69
N LEU A 560 -32.01 -17.22 1.97
CA LEU A 560 -31.04 -16.23 2.42
C LEU A 560 -29.59 -16.69 2.19
N LEU A 561 -29.27 -17.95 2.47
CA LEU A 561 -27.97 -18.55 2.16
C LEU A 561 -27.69 -18.51 0.65
N CYS A 562 -28.68 -18.84 -0.20
CA CYS A 562 -28.51 -18.72 -1.65
C CYS A 562 -28.18 -17.29 -2.09
N ALA A 563 -28.86 -16.29 -1.50
CA ALA A 563 -28.59 -14.89 -1.77
C ALA A 563 -27.17 -14.48 -1.34
N LEU A 564 -26.73 -14.84 -0.13
CA LEU A 564 -25.37 -14.58 0.33
C LEU A 564 -24.32 -15.23 -0.58
N SER A 565 -24.58 -16.42 -1.10
CA SER A 565 -23.63 -17.09 -2.01
C SER A 565 -23.36 -16.25 -3.27
N VAL A 566 -24.37 -15.53 -3.77
CA VAL A 566 -24.22 -14.63 -4.92
C VAL A 566 -23.43 -13.38 -4.53
N VAL A 567 -23.67 -12.83 -3.34
CA VAL A 567 -22.91 -11.69 -2.81
C VAL A 567 -21.43 -12.04 -2.68
N PHE A 568 -21.11 -13.18 -2.05
CA PHE A 568 -19.73 -13.65 -1.89
C PHE A 568 -19.02 -13.97 -3.20
N ALA A 569 -19.74 -14.46 -4.22
CA ALA A 569 -19.15 -14.67 -5.54
C ALA A 569 -18.64 -13.35 -6.16
N GLY A 570 -19.37 -12.26 -5.95
CA GLY A 570 -19.03 -10.93 -6.44
C GLY A 570 -17.79 -10.35 -5.75
N HIS A 571 -17.81 -10.30 -4.42
CA HIS A 571 -16.67 -9.82 -3.61
C HIS A 571 -15.43 -10.68 -3.80
N GLY A 572 -15.59 -12.01 -3.85
CA GLY A 572 -14.45 -12.92 -4.01
C GLY A 572 -13.68 -12.68 -5.30
N VAL A 573 -14.37 -12.46 -6.42
CA VAL A 573 -13.70 -12.12 -7.69
C VAL A 573 -13.04 -10.73 -7.63
N LYS A 574 -13.67 -9.75 -6.99
CA LYS A 574 -13.12 -8.40 -6.85
C LYS A 574 -11.81 -8.40 -6.06
N ALA A 575 -11.79 -9.09 -4.93
CA ALA A 575 -10.58 -9.25 -4.11
C ALA A 575 -9.45 -9.96 -4.88
N LEU A 576 -9.75 -10.95 -5.72
CA LEU A 576 -8.73 -11.58 -6.58
C LEU A 576 -8.18 -10.65 -7.68
N GLN A 577 -8.96 -9.66 -8.13
CA GLN A 577 -8.49 -8.62 -9.05
C GLN A 577 -7.58 -7.62 -8.34
N GLU A 578 -7.92 -7.25 -7.11
CA GLU A 578 -7.10 -6.38 -6.25
C GLU A 578 -5.79 -7.08 -5.86
N ALA A 579 -5.81 -8.40 -5.68
CA ALA A 579 -4.62 -9.24 -5.51
C ALA A 579 -3.78 -9.41 -6.80
N GLY A 580 -4.23 -8.88 -7.94
CA GLY A 580 -3.49 -8.92 -9.21
C GLY A 580 -3.45 -10.27 -9.93
N ILE A 581 -4.33 -11.23 -9.59
CA ILE A 581 -4.35 -12.55 -10.26
C ILE A 581 -4.78 -12.42 -11.73
N PHE A 582 -5.76 -11.57 -12.01
CA PHE A 582 -6.22 -11.27 -13.36
C PHE A 582 -6.72 -9.81 -13.43
N GLY A 583 -6.65 -9.22 -14.63
CA GLY A 583 -7.04 -7.83 -14.84
C GLY A 583 -8.54 -7.56 -14.72
N THR A 584 -8.91 -6.28 -14.67
CA THR A 584 -10.29 -5.82 -14.68
C THR A 584 -10.80 -5.65 -16.11
N ARG A 585 -12.08 -5.92 -16.34
CA ARG A 585 -12.78 -5.66 -17.60
C ARG A 585 -14.05 -4.85 -17.30
N PRO A 586 -13.92 -3.53 -17.12
CA PRO A 586 -15.03 -2.69 -16.73
C PRO A 586 -16.15 -2.72 -17.78
N VAL A 587 -17.39 -2.73 -17.30
CA VAL A 587 -18.61 -2.68 -18.13
C VAL A 587 -19.48 -1.51 -17.68
N ALA A 588 -20.27 -0.96 -18.61
CA ALA A 588 -21.24 0.08 -18.28
C ALA A 588 -22.43 -0.52 -17.50
N PHE A 589 -22.23 -0.73 -16.20
CA PHE A 589 -23.21 -1.26 -15.26
C PHE A 589 -23.15 -0.47 -13.94
N PHE A 590 -24.12 -0.64 -13.05
CA PHE A 590 -24.10 0.04 -11.76
C PHE A 590 -23.24 -0.74 -10.75
N ASP A 591 -22.53 -0.02 -9.89
CA ASP A 591 -21.84 -0.59 -8.73
C ASP A 591 -22.77 -0.56 -7.52
N PHE A 592 -22.87 -1.68 -6.82
CA PHE A 592 -23.57 -1.77 -5.54
C PHE A 592 -22.90 -2.80 -4.63
N ASP A 593 -22.01 -2.27 -3.79
CA ASP A 593 -21.07 -3.06 -2.98
C ASP A 593 -21.77 -4.02 -2.02
N TRP A 594 -22.90 -3.62 -1.41
CA TRP A 594 -23.64 -4.48 -0.48
C TRP A 594 -24.17 -5.78 -1.11
N LEU A 595 -24.43 -5.81 -2.42
CA LEU A 595 -24.82 -7.02 -3.14
C LEU A 595 -23.62 -7.72 -3.81
N GLY A 596 -22.39 -7.26 -3.58
CA GLY A 596 -21.19 -7.69 -4.30
C GLY A 596 -21.26 -7.37 -5.80
N ILE A 597 -22.09 -6.41 -6.21
CA ILE A 597 -22.25 -6.05 -7.62
C ILE A 597 -21.18 -5.02 -7.96
N HIS A 598 -20.19 -5.44 -8.73
CA HIS A 598 -19.15 -4.57 -9.26
C HIS A 598 -19.31 -4.41 -10.77
N ALA A 599 -19.03 -3.23 -11.31
CA ALA A 599 -19.12 -2.88 -12.73
C ALA A 599 -17.99 -3.51 -13.56
N ASP A 600 -17.76 -4.81 -13.37
CA ASP A 600 -16.72 -5.62 -13.98
C ASP A 600 -17.30 -6.93 -14.55
N ALA A 601 -16.88 -7.29 -15.76
CA ALA A 601 -17.40 -8.47 -16.45
C ALA A 601 -17.11 -9.77 -15.71
N TYR A 602 -15.96 -9.91 -15.04
CA TYR A 602 -15.60 -11.14 -14.35
C TYR A 602 -16.42 -11.32 -13.07
N SER A 603 -16.53 -10.27 -12.25
CA SER A 603 -17.34 -10.30 -11.02
C SER A 603 -18.81 -10.61 -11.33
N LEU A 604 -19.40 -9.90 -12.31
CA LEU A 604 -20.78 -10.16 -12.74
C LEU A 604 -20.97 -11.57 -13.32
N SER A 605 -19.97 -12.11 -14.02
CA SER A 605 -20.04 -13.48 -14.54
C SER A 605 -20.06 -14.52 -13.43
N ALA A 606 -19.29 -14.33 -12.34
CA ALA A 606 -19.29 -15.24 -11.19
C ALA A 606 -20.64 -15.23 -10.46
N GLN A 607 -21.23 -14.04 -10.27
CA GLN A 607 -22.57 -13.91 -9.72
C GLN A 607 -23.63 -14.56 -10.61
N ALA A 608 -23.52 -14.39 -11.94
CA ALA A 608 -24.42 -15.03 -12.90
C ALA A 608 -24.31 -16.56 -12.86
N VAL A 609 -23.11 -17.11 -12.71
CA VAL A 609 -22.88 -18.55 -12.53
C VAL A 609 -23.51 -19.05 -11.23
N ALA A 610 -23.36 -18.33 -10.12
CA ALA A 610 -23.99 -18.68 -8.85
C ALA A 610 -25.52 -18.68 -8.95
N ILE A 611 -26.11 -17.66 -9.58
CA ILE A 611 -27.56 -17.59 -9.84
C ILE A 611 -28.03 -18.76 -10.72
N LEU A 612 -27.30 -19.05 -11.80
CA LEU A 612 -27.63 -20.17 -12.68
C LEU A 612 -27.59 -21.50 -11.93
N ALA A 613 -26.58 -21.71 -11.08
CA ALA A 613 -26.47 -22.88 -10.24
C ALA A 613 -27.66 -23.02 -9.27
N ILE A 614 -28.08 -21.93 -8.61
CA ILE A 614 -29.28 -21.90 -7.76
C ILE A 614 -30.52 -22.33 -8.57
N VAL A 615 -30.75 -21.73 -9.74
CA VAL A 615 -31.91 -22.02 -10.60
C VAL A 615 -31.94 -23.49 -11.02
N VAL A 616 -30.78 -24.04 -11.44
CA VAL A 616 -30.68 -25.44 -11.87
C VAL A 616 -30.91 -26.40 -10.69
N LEU A 617 -30.29 -26.14 -9.55
CA LEU A 617 -30.36 -27.03 -8.37
C LEU A 617 -31.76 -27.01 -7.74
N TYR A 618 -32.37 -25.85 -7.55
CA TYR A 618 -33.75 -25.72 -7.07
C TYR A 618 -34.76 -26.27 -8.09
N GLY A 619 -34.51 -26.06 -9.38
CA GLY A 619 -35.33 -26.61 -10.46
C GLY A 619 -35.36 -28.13 -10.46
N ARG A 620 -34.20 -28.78 -10.29
CA ARG A 620 -34.09 -30.24 -10.14
C ARG A 620 -34.84 -30.75 -8.91
N SER A 621 -34.70 -30.07 -7.78
CA SER A 621 -35.41 -30.41 -6.54
C SER A 621 -36.93 -30.41 -6.73
N ARG A 622 -37.49 -29.34 -7.30
CA ARG A 622 -38.93 -29.23 -7.60
C ARG A 622 -39.43 -30.29 -8.59
N LEU A 623 -38.63 -30.65 -9.60
CA LEU A 623 -39.00 -31.68 -10.57
C LEU A 623 -39.01 -33.09 -9.96
N ALA A 624 -38.05 -33.38 -9.07
CA ALA A 624 -38.03 -34.62 -8.31
C ALA A 624 -39.24 -34.72 -7.36
N GLU A 625 -39.63 -33.61 -6.75
CA GLU A 625 -40.82 -33.51 -5.89
C GLU A 625 -42.11 -33.80 -6.67
N LYS A 626 -42.30 -33.18 -7.84
CA LYS A 626 -43.47 -33.46 -8.70
C LYS A 626 -43.57 -34.93 -9.13
N ARG A 627 -42.43 -35.59 -9.41
CA ARG A 627 -42.42 -37.02 -9.78
C ARG A 627 -42.79 -37.95 -8.62
N ARG A 628 -42.50 -37.57 -7.37
CA ARG A 628 -42.89 -38.34 -6.17
C ARG A 628 -44.35 -38.18 -5.76
N VAL A 629 -45.02 -37.11 -6.20
CA VAL A 629 -46.45 -36.88 -5.91
C VAL A 629 -47.35 -37.55 -6.96
N VAL A 630 -46.79 -37.87 -8.13
CA VAL A 630 -47.50 -38.54 -9.26
C VAL A 630 -47.32 -40.07 -9.25
N ALA A 631 -46.31 -40.58 -8.53
CA ALA A 631 -46.09 -42.00 -8.27
C ALA A 631 -46.66 -42.38 -6.90
#